data_AF-A0A2A4Z4V2-F1
#
_entry.id   AF-A0A2A4Z4V2-F1
#
_cell.length_a   1.000
_cell.length_b   1.000
_cell.length_c   1.000
_cell.angle_alpha   90.00
_cell.angle_beta   90.00
_cell.angle_gamma   90.00
#
_symmetry.space_group_name_H-M   'P 1'
#
loop_
_entity.id
_entity.type
_entity.pdbx_description
1 polymer ?
#
loop_
_entity_poly.entity_id
_entity_poly.type
_entity_poly.pdbx_seq_one_letter_code
_entity_poly.pdbx_strand_id
1 'polypeptide(L)'
;MRFLKQLKKFDKFLIILGIFVFIFYTPLITPIGIFLYSLFGAIAAALTYLLVIVAAGLFFILILARICQLIFGYFFSSIHYAFCLFLSLMILTLPPFLMNRKIDATAQYLTKSNMNTIDKSVSLDSIALVTNDSRFKNQCEQFCQRLLINKQVKKVIMAKTELVVDALSLNIEGTVYWMEQRDNCPETHLTEAGAPFKPKFMDFNSISLDPRKLISHAALNGDCLLSKKQVIRAADLAIFQLNQPKVEPIPIYLKNPYISTSKLIAYSHNAETKLKVFQATQVRLYKLFPFLFVPPTGGYSFHFRQEPSHIGGPNKLRQPPIQLLLTHEFGLNLQIDDQKFAKQLQTEVIASLGQNQIITANLSKLYDLYFDSISRQFKPDETDVKLTLKLLSIDGFPMLNSIKNALRRILPQHDQYKEQFAQQLFNKLNAFTPDKSEEFISRQYRELRYINNALGELPLDSYNISLERLNELAKDRYDREFNYNVFKFLANYGDAALPTLFYLLEDDDPEPLVDSQHRSRLISTVMQNICLIGLGADKLQNQMIIERIYKWLNSDDYPLSGRNKRPTISTMIGLGAEPEKLWLHIKSNEKNALSYKRFKKITEYKLNKKCKYH
;
A
#
# COMPACT_ATOMS: atom_id res chain seq x y z
N MET A 1 -61.13 -6.52 34.59
CA MET A 1 -60.50 -5.25 35.04
C MET A 1 -58.98 -5.31 35.27
N ARG A 2 -58.40 -6.37 35.87
CA ARG A 2 -56.93 -6.51 36.07
C ARG A 2 -56.12 -6.54 34.76
N PHE A 3 -56.62 -7.23 33.73
CA PHE A 3 -55.98 -7.34 32.41
C PHE A 3 -55.81 -5.97 31.70
N LEU A 4 -56.86 -5.15 31.67
CA LEU A 4 -56.83 -3.78 31.12
C LEU A 4 -55.84 -2.85 31.86
N LYS A 5 -55.63 -3.06 33.16
CA LYS A 5 -54.61 -2.31 33.93
C LYS A 5 -53.18 -2.74 33.59
N GLN A 6 -52.94 -4.03 33.30
CA GLN A 6 -51.62 -4.52 32.87
C GLN A 6 -51.26 -4.08 31.44
N LEU A 7 -52.25 -4.08 30.54
CA LEU A 7 -52.11 -3.56 29.18
C LEU A 7 -51.66 -2.09 29.16
N LYS A 8 -52.32 -1.22 29.94
CA LYS A 8 -51.94 0.20 30.06
C LYS A 8 -50.54 0.41 30.64
N LYS A 9 -50.04 -0.49 31.49
CA LYS A 9 -48.66 -0.43 32.01
C LYS A 9 -47.64 -0.85 30.95
N PHE A 10 -47.94 -1.86 30.15
CA PHE A 10 -47.08 -2.32 29.07
C PHE A 10 -47.00 -1.29 27.93
N ASP A 11 -48.11 -0.66 27.57
CA ASP A 11 -48.12 0.41 26.55
C ASP A 11 -47.30 1.62 27.01
N LYS A 12 -47.40 2.00 28.29
CA LYS A 12 -46.53 3.03 28.87
C LYS A 12 -45.05 2.62 28.83
N PHE A 13 -44.73 1.37 29.12
CA PHE A 13 -43.36 0.86 29.04
C PHE A 13 -42.81 0.89 27.60
N LEU A 14 -43.61 0.46 26.61
CA LEU A 14 -43.25 0.55 25.19
C LEU A 14 -43.01 2.00 24.74
N ILE A 15 -43.86 2.92 25.15
CA ILE A 15 -43.70 4.35 24.85
C ILE A 15 -42.41 4.89 25.47
N ILE A 16 -42.12 4.57 26.74
CA ILE A 16 -40.87 4.98 27.41
C ILE A 16 -39.65 4.39 26.71
N LEU A 17 -39.70 3.10 26.34
CA LEU A 17 -38.62 2.43 25.62
C LEU A 17 -38.42 3.02 24.21
N GLY A 18 -39.51 3.35 23.51
CA GLY A 18 -39.45 4.00 22.19
C GLY A 18 -38.86 5.40 22.26
N ILE A 19 -39.25 6.20 23.27
CA ILE A 19 -38.65 7.51 23.56
C ILE A 19 -37.17 7.35 23.90
N PHE A 20 -36.80 6.34 24.69
CA PHE A 20 -35.40 6.05 25.02
C PHE A 20 -34.58 5.70 23.77
N VAL A 21 -35.06 4.78 22.92
CA VAL A 21 -34.40 4.46 21.64
C VAL A 21 -34.29 5.72 20.77
N PHE A 22 -35.34 6.53 20.67
CA PHE A 22 -35.33 7.76 19.89
C PHE A 22 -34.30 8.79 20.39
N ILE A 23 -34.23 9.02 21.70
CA ILE A 23 -33.28 9.95 22.36
C ILE A 23 -31.83 9.51 22.17
N PHE A 24 -31.55 8.20 22.17
CA PHE A 24 -30.19 7.70 21.96
C PHE A 24 -29.82 7.57 20.48
N TYR A 25 -30.80 7.41 19.58
CA TYR A 25 -30.58 7.32 18.13
C TYR A 25 -30.45 8.70 17.47
N THR A 26 -31.20 9.71 17.91
CA THR A 26 -31.09 11.10 17.40
C THR A 26 -29.67 11.68 17.43
N PRO A 27 -28.84 11.50 18.49
CA PRO A 27 -27.46 11.95 18.48
C PRO A 27 -26.55 11.17 17.52
N LEU A 28 -26.90 9.96 17.07
CA LEU A 28 -26.15 9.24 16.04
C LEU A 28 -26.36 9.79 14.62
N ILE A 29 -27.49 10.47 14.37
CA ILE A 29 -27.88 11.03 13.07
C ILE A 29 -27.74 12.56 12.99
N THR A 30 -27.60 13.23 14.14
CA THR A 30 -27.43 14.68 14.20
C THR A 30 -25.95 15.07 14.35
N PRO A 31 -25.51 16.17 13.71
CA PRO A 31 -24.11 16.63 13.79
C PRO A 31 -23.64 16.89 15.23
N ILE A 32 -24.54 17.38 16.09
CA ILE A 32 -24.30 17.68 17.50
C ILE A 32 -24.01 16.41 18.29
N GLY A 33 -24.75 15.32 18.05
CA GLY A 33 -24.51 14.07 18.74
C GLY A 33 -23.25 13.35 18.25
N ILE A 34 -22.92 13.43 16.95
CA ILE A 34 -21.64 12.93 16.43
C ILE A 34 -20.46 13.66 17.10
N PHE A 35 -20.60 14.97 17.32
CA PHE A 35 -19.63 15.78 18.06
C PHE A 35 -19.51 15.33 19.53
N LEU A 36 -20.62 15.10 20.23
CA LEU A 36 -20.62 14.59 21.61
C LEU A 36 -20.02 13.18 21.72
N TYR A 37 -20.32 12.27 20.80
CA TYR A 37 -19.71 10.94 20.76
C TYR A 37 -18.20 10.98 20.51
N SER A 38 -17.71 12.01 19.79
CA SER A 38 -16.28 12.20 19.57
C SER A 38 -15.52 12.67 20.82
N LEU A 39 -16.21 13.30 21.79
CA LEU A 39 -15.65 13.76 23.06
C LEU A 39 -15.42 12.62 24.08
N PHE A 40 -16.32 11.63 24.13
CA PHE A 40 -16.25 10.52 25.10
C PHE A 40 -15.39 9.32 24.63
N GLY A 41 -14.74 9.43 23.47
CA GLY A 41 -13.80 8.42 22.97
C GLY A 41 -14.45 7.16 22.38
N ALA A 42 -13.63 6.34 21.73
CA ALA A 42 -14.09 5.16 20.96
C ALA A 42 -14.82 4.11 21.81
N ILE A 43 -14.53 4.04 23.12
CA ILE A 43 -15.12 3.07 24.04
C ILE A 43 -16.57 3.45 24.37
N ALA A 44 -16.83 4.73 24.68
CA ALA A 44 -18.19 5.21 24.96
C ALA A 44 -19.06 5.11 23.71
N ALA A 45 -18.53 5.49 22.54
CA ALA A 45 -19.23 5.32 21.26
C ALA A 45 -19.60 3.85 20.99
N ALA A 46 -18.70 2.90 21.27
CA ALA A 46 -18.96 1.48 21.11
C ALA A 46 -20.03 0.95 22.08
N LEU A 47 -19.97 1.37 23.36
CA LEU A 47 -20.95 0.99 24.39
C LEU A 47 -22.33 1.56 24.11
N THR A 48 -22.43 2.84 23.75
CA THR A 48 -23.72 3.46 23.44
C THR A 48 -24.32 2.87 22.17
N TYR A 49 -23.50 2.58 21.17
CA TYR A 49 -23.95 1.91 19.96
C TYR A 49 -24.47 0.49 20.24
N LEU A 50 -23.77 -0.28 21.10
CA LEU A 50 -24.22 -1.59 21.56
C LEU A 50 -25.57 -1.50 22.28
N LEU A 51 -25.71 -0.56 23.22
CA LEU A 51 -26.95 -0.35 23.98
C LEU A 51 -28.12 0.06 23.08
N VAL A 52 -27.87 0.92 22.08
CA VAL A 52 -28.89 1.34 21.11
C VAL A 52 -29.37 0.17 20.26
N ILE A 53 -28.47 -0.69 19.80
CA ILE A 53 -28.85 -1.87 19.00
C ILE A 53 -29.65 -2.87 19.83
N VAL A 54 -29.20 -3.15 21.06
CA VAL A 54 -29.92 -4.06 21.97
C VAL A 54 -31.30 -3.49 22.30
N ALA A 55 -31.39 -2.18 22.60
CA ALA A 55 -32.65 -1.50 22.87
C ALA A 55 -33.59 -1.48 21.65
N ALA A 56 -33.07 -1.21 20.45
CA ALA A 56 -33.85 -1.24 19.22
C ALA A 56 -34.36 -2.67 18.90
N GLY A 57 -33.50 -3.68 19.04
CA GLY A 57 -33.90 -5.08 18.86
C GLY A 57 -34.97 -5.52 19.85
N LEU A 58 -34.80 -5.20 21.14
CA LEU A 58 -35.81 -5.45 22.17
C LEU A 58 -37.12 -4.69 21.88
N PHE A 59 -37.04 -3.45 21.44
CA PHE A 59 -38.21 -2.65 21.07
C PHE A 59 -39.01 -3.29 19.93
N PHE A 60 -38.36 -3.75 18.87
CA PHE A 60 -39.03 -4.48 17.77
C PHE A 60 -39.67 -5.78 18.25
N ILE A 61 -38.96 -6.58 19.07
CA ILE A 61 -39.50 -7.82 19.65
C ILE A 61 -40.76 -7.52 20.48
N LEU A 62 -40.73 -6.47 21.30
CA LEU A 62 -41.84 -6.09 22.17
C LEU A 62 -43.03 -5.50 21.39
N ILE A 63 -42.79 -4.77 20.30
CA ILE A 63 -43.86 -4.32 19.38
C ILE A 63 -44.51 -5.51 18.69
N LEU A 64 -43.72 -6.44 18.14
CA LEU A 64 -44.27 -7.66 17.53
C LEU A 64 -45.04 -8.48 18.56
N ALA A 65 -44.55 -8.57 19.80
CA ALA A 65 -45.23 -9.28 20.87
C ALA A 65 -46.55 -8.59 21.22
N ARG A 66 -46.59 -7.26 21.15
CA ARG A 66 -47.81 -6.45 21.32
C ARG A 66 -48.82 -6.69 20.20
N ILE A 67 -48.37 -6.69 18.95
CA ILE A 67 -49.21 -6.97 17.77
C ILE A 67 -49.77 -8.39 17.87
N CYS A 68 -48.93 -9.39 18.17
CA CYS A 68 -49.37 -10.77 18.40
C CYS A 68 -50.40 -10.84 19.54
N GLN A 69 -50.20 -10.09 20.63
CA GLN A 69 -51.15 -10.05 21.73
C GLN A 69 -52.50 -9.44 21.32
N LEU A 70 -52.52 -8.40 20.49
CA LEU A 70 -53.76 -7.80 20.00
C LEU A 70 -54.52 -8.76 19.08
N ILE A 71 -53.80 -9.59 18.31
CA ILE A 71 -54.39 -10.55 17.36
C ILE A 71 -54.85 -11.84 18.07
N PHE A 72 -54.01 -12.42 18.94
CA PHE A 72 -54.22 -13.74 19.54
C PHE A 72 -54.71 -13.72 21.00
N GLY A 73 -54.77 -12.53 21.62
CA GLY A 73 -55.06 -12.36 23.05
C GLY A 73 -56.46 -12.78 23.51
N TYR A 74 -57.33 -13.20 22.60
CA TYR A 74 -58.69 -13.64 22.91
C TYR A 74 -58.81 -15.15 23.18
N PHE A 75 -57.96 -15.97 22.56
CA PHE A 75 -58.07 -17.44 22.59
C PHE A 75 -57.35 -18.08 23.77
N PHE A 76 -56.30 -17.40 24.15
CA PHE A 76 -55.39 -17.68 25.21
C PHE A 76 -55.68 -16.96 26.55
N SER A 77 -55.80 -17.61 27.74
CA SER A 77 -55.90 -16.84 29.01
C SER A 77 -54.61 -16.73 29.85
N SER A 78 -53.82 -17.79 30.06
CA SER A 78 -52.70 -17.75 31.04
C SER A 78 -51.26 -17.74 30.49
N ILE A 79 -51.01 -18.13 29.23
CA ILE A 79 -49.64 -18.26 28.65
C ILE A 79 -49.30 -17.13 27.65
N HIS A 80 -50.11 -16.07 27.56
CA HIS A 80 -50.16 -15.13 26.42
C HIS A 80 -48.89 -14.37 26.19
N TYR A 81 -48.30 -13.85 27.25
CA TYR A 81 -47.12 -13.00 27.13
C TYR A 81 -45.89 -13.82 26.73
N ALA A 82 -45.70 -14.99 27.35
CA ALA A 82 -44.62 -15.89 27.00
C ALA A 82 -44.77 -16.41 25.56
N PHE A 83 -46.00 -16.80 25.17
CA PHE A 83 -46.29 -17.27 23.82
C PHE A 83 -46.11 -16.18 22.76
N CYS A 84 -46.61 -14.96 22.98
CA CYS A 84 -46.48 -13.86 22.03
C CYS A 84 -45.03 -13.40 21.89
N LEU A 85 -44.26 -13.35 23.00
CA LEU A 85 -42.84 -13.04 22.98
C LEU A 85 -42.05 -14.13 22.22
N PHE A 86 -42.33 -15.40 22.48
CA PHE A 86 -41.75 -16.52 21.74
C PHE A 86 -42.09 -16.46 20.24
N LEU A 87 -43.36 -16.20 19.90
CA LEU A 87 -43.82 -16.06 18.51
C LEU A 87 -43.13 -14.89 17.80
N SER A 88 -42.92 -13.79 18.50
CA SER A 88 -42.26 -12.59 17.94
C SER A 88 -40.78 -12.82 17.72
N LEU A 89 -40.14 -13.50 18.66
CA LEU A 89 -38.77 -13.96 18.53
C LEU A 89 -38.64 -14.96 17.37
N MET A 90 -39.60 -15.89 17.21
CA MET A 90 -39.67 -16.81 16.07
C MET A 90 -39.86 -16.06 14.74
N ILE A 91 -40.77 -15.09 14.63
CA ILE A 91 -40.99 -14.32 13.40
C ILE A 91 -39.73 -13.54 13.00
N LEU A 92 -38.97 -13.01 13.96
CA LEU A 92 -37.74 -12.27 13.69
C LEU A 92 -36.52 -13.16 13.42
N THR A 93 -36.45 -14.35 14.04
CA THR A 93 -35.26 -15.23 13.94
C THR A 93 -35.41 -16.33 12.90
N LEU A 94 -36.62 -16.84 12.66
CA LEU A 94 -36.84 -17.98 11.76
C LEU A 94 -36.54 -17.65 10.29
N PRO A 95 -36.99 -16.52 9.71
CA PRO A 95 -36.66 -16.21 8.31
C PRO A 95 -35.14 -16.03 8.07
N PRO A 96 -34.40 -15.25 8.88
CA PRO A 96 -32.94 -15.19 8.77
C PRO A 96 -32.27 -16.56 8.99
N PHE A 97 -32.76 -17.38 9.94
CA PHE A 97 -32.23 -18.72 10.18
C PHE A 97 -32.37 -19.62 8.96
N LEU A 98 -33.58 -19.68 8.36
CA LEU A 98 -33.85 -20.48 7.17
C LEU A 98 -33.03 -19.99 5.96
N MET A 99 -32.90 -18.68 5.78
CA MET A 99 -32.05 -18.10 4.73
C MET A 99 -30.57 -18.44 4.93
N ASN A 100 -30.03 -18.24 6.13
CA ASN A 100 -28.64 -18.56 6.44
C ASN A 100 -28.36 -20.08 6.32
N ARG A 101 -29.30 -20.95 6.73
CA ARG A 101 -29.20 -22.40 6.56
C ARG A 101 -29.18 -22.81 5.09
N LYS A 102 -30.02 -22.19 4.24
CA LYS A 102 -30.02 -22.43 2.79
C LYS A 102 -28.69 -22.01 2.15
N ILE A 103 -28.15 -20.87 2.58
CA ILE A 103 -26.85 -20.36 2.15
C ILE A 103 -25.72 -21.31 2.55
N ASP A 104 -25.70 -21.76 3.81
CA ASP A 104 -24.70 -22.70 4.32
C ASP A 104 -24.79 -24.06 3.59
N ALA A 105 -26.00 -24.60 3.38
CA ALA A 105 -26.20 -25.83 2.62
C ALA A 105 -25.73 -25.72 1.17
N THR A 106 -26.00 -24.57 0.52
CA THR A 106 -25.53 -24.29 -0.85
C THR A 106 -24.01 -24.23 -0.89
N ALA A 107 -23.38 -23.59 0.10
CA ALA A 107 -21.92 -23.50 0.19
C ALA A 107 -21.25 -24.86 0.44
N GLN A 108 -21.82 -25.69 1.31
CA GLN A 108 -21.35 -27.06 1.55
C GLN A 108 -21.50 -27.92 0.29
N TYR A 109 -22.64 -27.80 -0.41
CA TYR A 109 -22.85 -28.50 -1.67
C TYR A 109 -21.80 -28.14 -2.74
N LEU A 110 -21.50 -26.85 -2.87
CA LEU A 110 -20.50 -26.35 -3.82
C LEU A 110 -19.07 -26.83 -3.52
N THR A 111 -18.76 -27.08 -2.24
CA THR A 111 -17.41 -27.50 -1.81
C THR A 111 -17.26 -29.02 -1.69
N LYS A 112 -18.36 -29.79 -1.76
CA LYS A 112 -18.37 -31.26 -1.67
C LYS A 112 -17.53 -31.96 -2.75
N SER A 113 -17.36 -31.32 -3.91
CA SER A 113 -16.61 -31.88 -5.06
C SER A 113 -15.13 -31.50 -5.08
N ASN A 114 -14.60 -30.94 -3.98
CA ASN A 114 -13.20 -30.56 -3.88
C ASN A 114 -12.27 -31.79 -3.82
N MET A 115 -11.21 -31.75 -4.61
CA MET A 115 -10.12 -32.73 -4.66
C MET A 115 -8.83 -31.97 -4.36
N ASN A 116 -8.36 -32.06 -3.11
CA ASN A 116 -7.36 -31.13 -2.58
C ASN A 116 -5.96 -31.73 -2.42
N THR A 117 -5.72 -32.95 -2.92
CA THR A 117 -4.45 -33.68 -2.73
C THR A 117 -4.02 -34.29 -4.05
N ILE A 118 -2.74 -34.13 -4.38
CA ILE A 118 -2.10 -34.77 -5.55
C ILE A 118 -1.04 -35.75 -5.02
N ASP A 119 -1.15 -37.04 -5.35
CA ASP A 119 -0.34 -38.11 -4.75
C ASP A 119 1.13 -38.15 -5.20
N LYS A 120 1.54 -37.40 -6.25
CA LYS A 120 2.93 -37.37 -6.74
C LYS A 120 3.34 -36.01 -7.29
N SER A 121 4.60 -35.64 -7.04
CA SER A 121 5.30 -34.55 -7.74
C SER A 121 5.35 -34.88 -9.24
N VAL A 122 4.74 -34.04 -10.07
CA VAL A 122 4.74 -34.17 -11.53
C VAL A 122 5.80 -33.22 -12.06
N SER A 123 6.80 -33.74 -12.78
CA SER A 123 7.67 -32.90 -13.59
C SER A 123 6.87 -32.35 -14.77
N LEU A 124 6.73 -31.03 -14.85
CA LEU A 124 5.91 -30.35 -15.86
C LEU A 124 6.82 -29.55 -16.78
N ASP A 125 6.79 -29.81 -18.08
CA ASP A 125 7.52 -29.01 -19.07
C ASP A 125 6.73 -27.74 -19.44
N SER A 126 5.39 -27.78 -19.31
CA SER A 126 4.51 -26.69 -19.70
C SER A 126 3.26 -26.55 -18.81
N ILE A 127 2.92 -25.30 -18.46
CA ILE A 127 1.73 -24.98 -17.66
C ILE A 127 0.89 -23.93 -18.39
N ALA A 128 -0.42 -24.13 -18.45
CA ALA A 128 -1.39 -23.13 -18.87
C ALA A 128 -2.14 -22.56 -17.67
N LEU A 129 -2.26 -21.23 -17.59
CA LEU A 129 -3.13 -20.52 -16.65
C LEU A 129 -4.24 -19.82 -17.41
N VAL A 130 -5.47 -20.18 -17.08
CA VAL A 130 -6.70 -19.64 -17.66
C VAL A 130 -7.46 -18.89 -16.56
N THR A 131 -7.82 -17.63 -16.80
CA THR A 131 -8.58 -16.84 -15.82
C THR A 131 -9.65 -15.99 -16.47
N ASN A 132 -10.70 -15.69 -15.70
CA ASN A 132 -11.75 -14.76 -16.08
C ASN A 132 -11.68 -13.42 -15.32
N ASP A 133 -10.58 -13.12 -14.63
CA ASP A 133 -10.37 -11.81 -14.00
C ASP A 133 -10.27 -10.73 -15.09
N SER A 134 -11.11 -9.71 -14.99
CA SER A 134 -11.14 -8.60 -15.95
C SER A 134 -9.82 -7.83 -15.97
N ARG A 135 -9.07 -7.83 -14.86
CA ARG A 135 -7.76 -7.18 -14.71
C ARG A 135 -6.62 -7.98 -15.32
N PHE A 136 -6.84 -9.26 -15.60
CA PHE A 136 -5.84 -10.11 -16.24
C PHE A 136 -5.65 -9.67 -17.69
N LYS A 137 -4.40 -9.48 -18.06
CA LYS A 137 -4.00 -9.28 -19.46
C LYS A 137 -3.41 -10.61 -19.94
N ASN A 138 -3.61 -10.96 -21.22
CA ASN A 138 -2.97 -12.12 -21.86
C ASN A 138 -1.45 -11.89 -22.07
N GLN A 139 -0.77 -11.46 -21.00
CA GLN A 139 0.62 -11.06 -20.93
C GLN A 139 1.32 -11.94 -19.88
N CYS A 140 2.64 -12.09 -19.97
CA CYS A 140 3.40 -12.85 -18.97
C CYS A 140 3.47 -12.04 -17.67
N GLU A 141 2.49 -12.25 -16.78
CA GLU A 141 2.43 -11.65 -15.44
C GLU A 141 3.47 -12.28 -14.48
N GLN A 142 3.59 -11.74 -13.25
CA GLN A 142 4.61 -12.16 -12.27
C GLN A 142 4.70 -13.68 -12.04
N PHE A 143 3.58 -14.39 -12.10
CA PHE A 143 3.55 -15.86 -12.02
C PHE A 143 4.30 -16.53 -13.19
N CYS A 144 3.95 -16.16 -14.42
CA CYS A 144 4.60 -16.64 -15.63
C CYS A 144 6.10 -16.36 -15.61
N GLN A 145 6.46 -15.13 -15.21
CA GLN A 145 7.86 -14.70 -15.14
C GLN A 145 8.67 -15.54 -14.15
N ARG A 146 8.15 -15.76 -12.93
CA ARG A 146 8.84 -16.56 -11.90
C ARG A 146 9.04 -18.01 -12.31
N LEU A 147 8.04 -18.63 -12.93
CA LEU A 147 8.14 -20.00 -13.42
C LEU A 147 9.25 -20.17 -14.46
N LEU A 148 9.34 -19.23 -15.41
CA LEU A 148 10.33 -19.25 -16.47
C LEU A 148 11.74 -18.93 -15.95
N ILE A 149 11.89 -17.90 -15.11
CA ILE A 149 13.19 -17.49 -14.54
C ILE A 149 13.78 -18.59 -13.66
N ASN A 150 12.95 -19.22 -12.82
CA ASN A 150 13.40 -20.31 -11.95
C ASN A 150 13.53 -21.65 -12.70
N LYS A 151 13.35 -21.66 -14.04
CA LYS A 151 13.41 -22.83 -14.90
C LYS A 151 12.58 -24.01 -14.39
N GLN A 152 11.45 -23.71 -13.75
CA GLN A 152 10.53 -24.72 -13.21
C GLN A 152 9.73 -25.40 -14.33
N VAL A 153 9.53 -24.67 -15.43
CA VAL A 153 8.89 -25.13 -16.66
C VAL A 153 9.61 -24.50 -17.85
N LYS A 154 9.51 -25.14 -19.02
CA LYS A 154 10.04 -24.58 -20.27
C LYS A 154 9.08 -23.57 -20.89
N LYS A 155 7.76 -23.74 -20.70
CA LYS A 155 6.73 -22.93 -21.35
C LYS A 155 5.58 -22.60 -20.40
N VAL A 156 5.05 -21.38 -20.50
CA VAL A 156 3.85 -20.94 -19.78
C VAL A 156 2.83 -20.39 -20.75
N ILE A 157 1.61 -20.91 -20.77
CA ILE A 157 0.51 -20.41 -21.60
C ILE A 157 -0.42 -19.55 -20.73
N MET A 158 -0.61 -18.29 -21.10
CA MET A 158 -1.50 -17.36 -20.40
C MET A 158 -2.74 -17.13 -21.26
N ALA A 159 -3.94 -17.38 -20.71
CA ALA A 159 -5.19 -17.22 -21.42
C ALA A 159 -6.27 -16.56 -20.55
N LYS A 160 -7.04 -15.67 -21.17
CA LYS A 160 -8.24 -15.08 -20.60
C LYS A 160 -9.46 -15.75 -21.18
N THR A 161 -10.45 -16.02 -20.34
CA THR A 161 -11.73 -16.59 -20.77
C THR A 161 -12.88 -15.78 -20.21
N GLU A 162 -13.94 -15.65 -21.00
CA GLU A 162 -15.24 -15.12 -20.55
C GLU A 162 -16.14 -16.24 -20.02
N LEU A 163 -15.77 -17.51 -20.26
CA LEU A 163 -16.59 -18.67 -19.95
C LEU A 163 -16.66 -18.93 -18.43
N VAL A 164 -17.85 -19.33 -17.99
CA VAL A 164 -18.12 -19.80 -16.62
C VAL A 164 -17.76 -21.30 -16.53
N VAL A 165 -17.51 -21.77 -15.30
CA VAL A 165 -17.02 -23.12 -14.91
C VAL A 165 -17.61 -24.30 -15.68
N ASP A 166 -18.86 -24.22 -16.13
CA ASP A 166 -19.56 -25.37 -16.72
C ASP A 166 -19.29 -25.53 -18.23
N ALA A 167 -18.55 -24.60 -18.86
CA ALA A 167 -18.18 -24.62 -20.27
C ALA A 167 -16.64 -24.65 -20.49
N LEU A 168 -15.90 -25.29 -19.59
CA LEU A 168 -14.43 -25.32 -19.66
C LEU A 168 -13.94 -26.11 -20.87
N SER A 169 -13.54 -25.39 -21.92
CA SER A 169 -12.91 -25.96 -23.11
C SER A 169 -11.40 -25.81 -23.04
N LEU A 170 -10.68 -26.86 -23.43
CA LEU A 170 -9.23 -26.80 -23.61
C LEU A 170 -8.82 -26.21 -24.97
N ASN A 171 -9.80 -25.82 -25.79
CA ASN A 171 -9.56 -25.18 -27.08
C ASN A 171 -9.45 -23.65 -26.98
N ILE A 172 -9.33 -23.12 -25.76
CA ILE A 172 -9.11 -21.69 -25.54
C ILE A 172 -7.73 -21.33 -26.10
N GLU A 173 -7.70 -20.30 -26.94
CA GLU A 173 -6.46 -19.72 -27.45
C GLU A 173 -5.85 -18.82 -26.36
N GLY A 174 -4.56 -19.01 -26.11
CA GLY A 174 -3.76 -18.18 -25.22
C GLY A 174 -2.45 -17.76 -25.86
N THR A 175 -1.63 -17.07 -25.10
CA THR A 175 -0.25 -16.73 -25.49
C THR A 175 0.72 -17.60 -24.72
N VAL A 176 1.52 -18.41 -25.42
CA VAL A 176 2.63 -19.14 -24.81
C VAL A 176 3.85 -18.25 -24.70
N TYR A 177 4.56 -18.37 -23.58
CA TYR A 177 5.78 -17.69 -23.24
C TYR A 177 6.88 -18.70 -22.92
N TRP A 178 8.10 -18.43 -23.38
CA TRP A 178 9.29 -19.23 -23.05
C TRP A 178 10.55 -18.35 -23.10
N MET A 179 11.63 -18.84 -22.49
CA MET A 179 12.94 -18.20 -22.55
C MET A 179 13.82 -18.95 -23.56
N GLU A 180 14.51 -18.22 -24.42
CA GLU A 180 15.39 -18.77 -25.46
C GLU A 180 16.59 -17.86 -25.66
N GLN A 181 17.77 -18.45 -25.82
CA GLN A 181 18.99 -17.69 -26.02
C GLN A 181 19.04 -17.13 -27.44
N ARG A 182 19.21 -15.81 -27.58
CA ARG A 182 19.36 -15.10 -28.86
C ARG A 182 20.33 -13.93 -28.71
N ASP A 183 20.94 -13.56 -29.82
CA ASP A 183 21.85 -12.40 -29.86
C ASP A 183 21.10 -11.08 -29.63
N ASN A 184 19.84 -10.99 -30.08
CA ASN A 184 19.00 -9.80 -29.93
C ASN A 184 17.61 -10.17 -29.40
N CYS A 185 17.26 -9.61 -28.24
CA CYS A 185 15.93 -9.79 -27.65
C CYS A 185 14.92 -8.79 -28.23
N PRO A 186 13.69 -9.24 -28.57
CA PRO A 186 12.62 -8.32 -28.90
C PRO A 186 12.23 -7.48 -27.67
N GLU A 187 11.73 -6.26 -27.89
CA GLU A 187 11.22 -5.45 -26.78
C GLU A 187 10.02 -6.13 -26.12
N THR A 188 10.17 -6.48 -24.84
CA THR A 188 9.10 -7.12 -24.06
C THR A 188 8.35 -6.06 -23.25
N HIS A 189 7.08 -5.83 -23.57
CA HIS A 189 6.21 -5.02 -22.72
C HIS A 189 5.73 -5.83 -21.51
N LEU A 190 6.48 -5.75 -20.40
CA LEU A 190 6.13 -6.40 -19.14
C LEU A 190 5.20 -5.50 -18.32
N THR A 191 3.95 -5.91 -18.09
CA THR A 191 3.02 -5.14 -17.25
C THR A 191 3.13 -5.46 -15.77
N GLU A 192 2.86 -4.45 -14.96
CA GLU A 192 2.70 -4.51 -13.50
C GLU A 192 1.31 -5.05 -13.08
N ALA A 193 0.39 -5.21 -14.05
CA ALA A 193 -0.99 -5.58 -13.82
C ALA A 193 -1.11 -7.05 -13.34
N GLY A 194 -1.92 -7.24 -12.29
CA GLY A 194 -2.08 -8.50 -11.55
C GLY A 194 -1.86 -8.25 -10.06
N ALA A 195 -2.63 -8.88 -9.18
CA ALA A 195 -2.32 -8.83 -7.75
C ALA A 195 -0.92 -9.45 -7.55
N PRO A 196 -0.01 -8.82 -6.77
CA PRO A 196 1.36 -9.33 -6.61
C PRO A 196 1.29 -10.76 -6.10
N PHE A 197 1.82 -11.69 -6.90
CA PHE A 197 1.95 -13.08 -6.47
C PHE A 197 3.14 -13.14 -5.51
N LYS A 198 2.86 -13.16 -4.20
CA LYS A 198 3.88 -13.18 -3.14
C LYS A 198 4.09 -14.62 -2.63
N PRO A 199 5.26 -15.25 -2.82
CA PRO A 199 5.60 -16.54 -2.20
C PRO A 199 5.32 -16.53 -0.68
N LYS A 200 4.69 -17.60 -0.17
CA LYS A 200 4.14 -17.70 1.21
C LYS A 200 5.21 -17.68 2.31
N PHE A 201 6.46 -17.94 1.97
CA PHE A 201 7.57 -17.99 2.91
C PHE A 201 8.39 -16.71 2.97
N MET A 202 7.95 -15.67 2.26
CA MET A 202 8.50 -14.34 2.44
C MET A 202 7.79 -13.69 3.62
N ASP A 203 8.56 -13.45 4.68
CA ASP A 203 8.15 -12.54 5.74
C ASP A 203 7.51 -11.30 5.11
N PHE A 204 6.47 -10.74 5.74
CA PHE A 204 5.83 -9.51 5.25
C PHE A 204 6.84 -8.35 5.07
N ASN A 205 8.05 -8.50 5.62
CA ASN A 205 9.17 -7.58 5.52
C ASN A 205 10.21 -7.95 4.43
N SER A 206 10.21 -9.16 3.85
CA SER A 206 11.12 -9.50 2.75
C SER A 206 10.50 -9.04 1.42
N ILE A 207 11.07 -7.97 0.87
CA ILE A 207 10.70 -7.41 -0.42
C ILE A 207 11.29 -8.30 -1.51
N SER A 208 10.51 -9.26 -2.03
CA SER A 208 10.94 -10.08 -3.19
C SER A 208 11.41 -9.22 -4.35
N LEU A 209 12.45 -9.67 -5.05
CA LEU A 209 12.80 -9.09 -6.35
C LEU A 209 11.60 -9.10 -7.32
N ASP A 210 11.43 -7.96 -8.00
CA ASP A 210 10.46 -7.81 -9.06
C ASP A 210 10.88 -8.72 -10.23
N PRO A 211 10.09 -9.75 -10.58
CA PRO A 211 10.47 -10.70 -11.63
C PRO A 211 10.64 -10.04 -13.00
N ARG A 212 10.07 -8.86 -13.23
CA ARG A 212 10.31 -8.09 -14.46
C ARG A 212 11.76 -7.68 -14.60
N LYS A 213 12.37 -7.27 -13.50
CA LYS A 213 13.78 -6.89 -13.45
C LYS A 213 14.70 -8.07 -13.75
N LEU A 214 14.30 -9.26 -13.32
CA LEU A 214 15.01 -10.50 -13.64
C LEU A 214 14.87 -10.90 -15.11
N ILE A 215 13.69 -10.72 -15.72
CA ILE A 215 13.55 -10.94 -17.17
C ILE A 215 14.39 -9.92 -17.94
N SER A 216 14.35 -8.64 -17.55
CA SER A 216 15.19 -7.62 -18.15
C SER A 216 16.68 -7.95 -18.01
N HIS A 217 17.10 -8.49 -16.87
CA HIS A 217 18.46 -8.97 -16.64
C HIS A 217 18.82 -10.18 -17.52
N ALA A 218 17.95 -11.18 -17.59
CA ALA A 218 18.13 -12.35 -18.46
C ALA A 218 18.29 -11.92 -19.92
N ALA A 219 17.49 -10.96 -20.38
CA ALA A 219 17.59 -10.40 -21.72
C ALA A 219 18.93 -9.68 -21.99
N LEU A 220 19.57 -9.07 -20.98
CA LEU A 220 20.93 -8.52 -21.12
C LEU A 220 21.97 -9.61 -21.38
N ASN A 221 21.72 -10.83 -20.90
CA ASN A 221 22.58 -12.00 -21.08
C ASN A 221 22.19 -12.84 -22.32
N GLY A 222 21.29 -12.33 -23.16
CA GLY A 222 20.81 -13.01 -24.37
C GLY A 222 19.67 -14.02 -24.11
N ASP A 223 19.23 -14.22 -22.87
CA ASP A 223 18.08 -15.07 -22.55
C ASP A 223 16.78 -14.27 -22.77
N CYS A 224 16.19 -14.40 -23.95
CA CYS A 224 15.06 -13.60 -24.38
C CYS A 224 13.71 -14.24 -24.05
N LEU A 225 12.78 -13.45 -23.50
CA LEU A 225 11.38 -13.85 -23.36
C LEU A 225 10.66 -13.73 -24.69
N LEU A 226 10.25 -14.87 -25.26
CA LEU A 226 9.52 -14.95 -26.51
C LEU A 226 8.05 -15.30 -26.28
N SER A 227 7.22 -14.97 -27.27
CA SER A 227 5.80 -15.26 -27.19
C SER A 227 5.19 -15.63 -28.55
N LYS A 228 4.17 -16.50 -28.54
CA LYS A 228 3.32 -16.81 -29.70
C LYS A 228 1.94 -17.25 -29.25
N LYS A 229 0.96 -17.24 -30.16
CA LYS A 229 -0.36 -17.80 -29.84
C LYS A 229 -0.30 -19.33 -29.80
N GLN A 230 -0.97 -19.93 -28.82
CA GLN A 230 -1.07 -21.38 -28.67
C GLN A 230 -2.35 -21.77 -27.91
N VAL A 231 -2.94 -22.90 -28.29
CA VAL A 231 -4.10 -23.46 -27.60
C VAL A 231 -3.67 -24.11 -26.29
N ILE A 232 -4.43 -23.87 -25.21
CA ILE A 232 -4.10 -24.38 -23.86
C ILE A 232 -4.03 -25.91 -23.78
N ARG A 233 -4.66 -26.62 -24.72
CA ARG A 233 -4.61 -28.09 -24.85
C ARG A 233 -3.17 -28.63 -24.91
N ALA A 234 -2.22 -27.85 -25.41
CA ALA A 234 -0.83 -28.23 -25.60
C ALA A 234 0.03 -28.15 -24.33
N ALA A 235 -0.52 -27.69 -23.20
CA ALA A 235 0.19 -27.71 -21.91
C ALA A 235 0.00 -29.05 -21.18
N ASP A 236 1.03 -29.47 -20.44
CA ASP A 236 1.01 -30.68 -19.61
C ASP A 236 0.04 -30.53 -18.43
N LEU A 237 -0.08 -29.31 -17.91
CA LEU A 237 -1.02 -28.92 -16.88
C LEU A 237 -1.80 -27.67 -17.29
N ALA A 238 -3.13 -27.73 -17.25
CA ALA A 238 -4.00 -26.58 -17.45
C ALA A 238 -4.73 -26.21 -16.15
N ILE A 239 -4.48 -25.01 -15.63
CA ILE A 239 -5.06 -24.47 -14.41
C ILE A 239 -6.09 -23.42 -14.77
N PHE A 240 -7.32 -23.61 -14.31
CA PHE A 240 -8.42 -22.68 -14.48
C PHE A 240 -8.71 -21.99 -13.15
N GLN A 241 -8.46 -20.68 -13.09
CA GLN A 241 -8.80 -19.81 -11.98
C GLN A 241 -10.04 -18.99 -12.34
N LEU A 242 -11.19 -19.43 -11.83
CA LEU A 242 -12.49 -18.88 -12.24
C LEU A 242 -13.19 -18.24 -11.04
N ASN A 243 -13.48 -16.96 -11.17
CA ASN A 243 -14.33 -16.23 -10.24
C ASN A 243 -15.75 -16.23 -10.79
N GLN A 244 -16.70 -16.80 -10.05
CA GLN A 244 -18.10 -16.68 -10.44
C GLN A 244 -18.66 -15.33 -9.97
N PRO A 245 -19.54 -14.69 -10.76
CA PRO A 245 -20.24 -13.48 -10.35
C PRO A 245 -21.04 -13.72 -9.07
N LYS A 246 -21.37 -12.65 -8.35
CA LYS A 246 -22.20 -12.70 -7.15
C LYS A 246 -23.54 -13.33 -7.52
N VAL A 247 -23.87 -14.47 -6.91
CA VAL A 247 -25.20 -15.04 -7.00
C VAL A 247 -25.97 -14.49 -5.82
N GLU A 248 -26.95 -13.61 -6.11
CA GLU A 248 -27.94 -13.17 -5.13
C GLU A 248 -29.05 -14.23 -5.08
N PRO A 249 -29.14 -15.05 -4.02
CA PRO A 249 -30.20 -16.03 -3.91
C PRO A 249 -31.60 -15.41 -3.84
N ILE A 250 -31.73 -14.12 -3.48
CA ILE A 250 -33.02 -13.42 -3.30
C ILE A 250 -32.82 -11.89 -3.53
N PRO A 251 -33.64 -11.22 -4.38
CA PRO A 251 -33.57 -9.77 -4.57
C PRO A 251 -34.34 -9.03 -3.47
N ILE A 252 -33.66 -8.52 -2.44
CA ILE A 252 -34.23 -7.60 -1.43
C ILE A 252 -33.38 -6.31 -1.38
N TYR A 253 -33.97 -5.15 -1.11
CA TYR A 253 -33.30 -3.85 -1.21
C TYR A 253 -32.33 -3.50 -0.04
N LEU A 254 -32.00 -4.46 0.83
CA LEU A 254 -31.08 -4.30 1.96
C LEU A 254 -29.90 -5.25 1.77
N LYS A 255 -28.67 -4.72 1.53
CA LYS A 255 -27.39 -5.46 1.36
C LYS A 255 -27.56 -6.99 1.36
N ASN A 256 -27.97 -7.53 0.21
CA ASN A 256 -28.46 -8.90 0.10
C ASN A 256 -27.45 -9.90 0.64
N PRO A 257 -27.89 -10.98 1.32
CA PRO A 257 -27.02 -12.10 1.53
C PRO A 257 -26.66 -12.68 0.16
N TYR A 258 -25.38 -12.77 -0.16
CA TYR A 258 -24.92 -13.29 -1.45
C TYR A 258 -23.83 -14.33 -1.25
N ILE A 259 -23.73 -15.20 -2.25
CA ILE A 259 -22.66 -16.18 -2.36
C ILE A 259 -21.74 -15.71 -3.47
N SER A 260 -20.45 -15.67 -3.17
CA SER A 260 -19.40 -15.50 -4.19
C SER A 260 -18.50 -16.72 -4.13
N THR A 261 -18.28 -17.36 -5.28
CA THR A 261 -17.44 -18.54 -5.38
C THR A 261 -16.23 -18.28 -6.24
N SER A 262 -15.07 -18.76 -5.80
CA SER A 262 -13.87 -18.87 -6.62
C SER A 262 -13.53 -20.34 -6.75
N LYS A 263 -13.33 -20.81 -7.98
CA LYS A 263 -12.96 -22.20 -8.28
C LYS A 263 -11.57 -22.23 -8.92
N LEU A 264 -10.74 -23.13 -8.43
CA LEU A 264 -9.46 -23.49 -9.01
C LEU A 264 -9.53 -24.94 -9.44
N ILE A 265 -9.35 -25.21 -10.73
CA ILE A 265 -9.41 -26.57 -11.29
C ILE A 265 -8.13 -26.80 -12.08
N ALA A 266 -7.49 -27.96 -11.89
CA ALA A 266 -6.32 -28.34 -12.65
C ALA A 266 -6.56 -29.66 -13.41
N TYR A 267 -6.22 -29.65 -14.70
CA TYR A 267 -6.26 -30.81 -15.58
C TYR A 267 -4.83 -31.18 -15.98
N SER A 268 -4.44 -32.43 -15.74
CA SER A 268 -3.18 -32.97 -16.23
C SER A 268 -3.41 -33.79 -17.49
N HIS A 269 -2.45 -33.73 -18.41
CA HIS A 269 -2.44 -34.59 -19.59
C HIS A 269 -1.81 -35.96 -19.25
N ASN A 270 -2.57 -37.04 -19.42
CA ASN A 270 -2.03 -38.39 -19.57
C ASN A 270 -2.23 -38.83 -21.03
N ALA A 271 -1.36 -39.70 -21.55
CA ALA A 271 -1.15 -40.00 -22.97
C ALA A 271 -2.43 -40.36 -23.77
N GLU A 272 -3.53 -40.72 -23.12
CA GLU A 272 -4.80 -41.07 -23.80
C GLU A 272 -6.05 -40.35 -23.25
N THR A 273 -6.01 -39.76 -22.05
CA THR A 273 -7.14 -39.02 -21.47
C THR A 273 -6.68 -37.88 -20.57
N LYS A 274 -7.50 -36.83 -20.45
CA LYS A 274 -7.24 -35.71 -19.54
C LYS A 274 -7.94 -35.93 -18.22
N LEU A 275 -7.15 -36.05 -17.16
CA LEU A 275 -7.63 -36.31 -15.82
C LEU A 275 -7.66 -34.99 -15.05
N LYS A 276 -8.81 -34.71 -14.44
CA LYS A 276 -8.93 -33.65 -13.45
C LYS A 276 -8.17 -34.11 -12.20
N VAL A 277 -7.05 -33.45 -11.92
CA VAL A 277 -6.13 -33.83 -10.83
C VAL A 277 -6.35 -33.00 -9.57
N PHE A 278 -6.95 -31.83 -9.69
CA PHE A 278 -7.20 -30.95 -8.55
C PHE A 278 -8.47 -30.12 -8.74
N GLN A 279 -9.21 -29.92 -7.65
CA GLN A 279 -10.25 -28.91 -7.58
C GLN A 279 -10.35 -28.33 -6.17
N ALA A 280 -10.21 -27.02 -6.06
CA ALA A 280 -10.54 -26.28 -4.85
C ALA A 280 -11.62 -25.22 -5.16
N THR A 281 -12.75 -25.33 -4.47
CA THR A 281 -13.81 -24.33 -4.46
C THR A 281 -13.77 -23.57 -3.14
N GLN A 282 -13.61 -22.25 -3.22
CA GLN A 282 -13.74 -21.34 -2.11
C GLN A 282 -15.05 -20.57 -2.21
N VAL A 283 -15.85 -20.63 -1.14
CA VAL A 283 -17.14 -19.95 -1.06
C VAL A 283 -17.08 -18.85 -0.01
N ARG A 284 -17.44 -17.63 -0.40
CA ARG A 284 -17.65 -16.48 0.48
C ARG A 284 -19.14 -16.29 0.72
N LEU A 285 -19.52 -16.25 1.98
CA LEU A 285 -20.91 -16.20 2.43
C LEU A 285 -21.15 -14.93 3.23
N TYR A 286 -22.07 -14.11 2.75
CA TYR A 286 -22.53 -12.92 3.47
C TYR A 286 -23.87 -13.24 4.11
N LYS A 287 -23.87 -13.48 5.42
CA LYS A 287 -25.07 -13.89 6.17
C LYS A 287 -25.95 -12.70 6.53
N LEU A 288 -27.27 -12.96 6.65
CA LEU A 288 -28.23 -11.97 7.13
C LEU A 288 -28.20 -11.94 8.67
N PHE A 289 -28.06 -10.76 9.27
CA PHE A 289 -28.01 -10.55 10.74
C PHE A 289 -27.12 -11.55 11.50
N PRO A 290 -25.79 -11.59 11.24
CA PRO A 290 -24.88 -12.57 11.83
C PRO A 290 -24.81 -12.53 13.37
N PHE A 291 -25.23 -11.44 14.01
CA PHE A 291 -25.26 -11.28 15.47
C PHE A 291 -26.42 -12.01 16.16
N LEU A 292 -27.46 -12.44 15.42
CA LEU A 292 -28.59 -13.17 15.98
C LEU A 292 -28.33 -14.68 16.11
N PHE A 293 -27.21 -15.20 15.57
CA PHE A 293 -26.94 -16.63 15.50
C PHE A 293 -25.51 -16.97 15.92
N VAL A 294 -25.37 -17.98 16.78
CA VAL A 294 -24.06 -18.58 17.10
C VAL A 294 -23.69 -19.53 15.95
N PRO A 295 -22.55 -19.36 15.26
CA PRO A 295 -22.14 -20.31 14.24
C PRO A 295 -21.82 -21.68 14.90
N PRO A 296 -22.23 -22.80 14.30
CA PRO A 296 -22.01 -24.14 14.86
C PRO A 296 -20.53 -24.56 14.91
N THR A 297 -19.62 -23.79 14.31
CA THR A 297 -18.19 -24.13 14.17
C THR A 297 -17.28 -23.51 15.24
N GLY A 298 -17.81 -23.09 16.39
CA GLY A 298 -17.00 -22.77 17.57
C GLY A 298 -16.04 -21.59 17.37
N GLY A 299 -16.57 -20.37 17.38
CA GLY A 299 -15.77 -19.14 17.42
C GLY A 299 -16.66 -17.92 17.42
N TYR A 300 -16.61 -17.12 18.50
CA TYR A 300 -17.22 -15.81 18.54
C TYR A 300 -16.27 -14.80 17.89
N SER A 301 -16.69 -14.16 16.81
CA SER A 301 -16.14 -12.88 16.41
C SER A 301 -17.29 -11.88 16.26
N PHE A 302 -17.42 -10.98 17.24
CA PHE A 302 -18.37 -9.87 17.21
C PHE A 302 -17.90 -8.88 16.15
N HIS A 303 -18.34 -9.06 14.91
CA HIS A 303 -18.05 -8.14 13.82
C HIS A 303 -19.35 -7.51 13.32
N PHE A 304 -19.51 -6.21 13.59
CA PHE A 304 -20.64 -5.39 13.12
C PHE A 304 -20.61 -5.14 11.60
N ARG A 305 -19.47 -5.41 10.95
CA ARG A 305 -19.39 -5.52 9.49
C ARG A 305 -19.80 -6.93 9.10
N GLN A 306 -20.55 -7.05 8.01
CA GLN A 306 -20.82 -8.32 7.32
C GLN A 306 -19.48 -8.89 6.83
N GLU A 307 -18.74 -9.53 7.72
CA GLU A 307 -17.52 -10.22 7.34
C GLU A 307 -17.92 -11.53 6.65
N PRO A 308 -17.35 -11.81 5.47
CA PRO A 308 -17.65 -13.04 4.78
C PRO A 308 -17.23 -14.22 5.65
N SER A 309 -18.16 -15.13 5.91
CA SER A 309 -17.79 -16.47 6.34
C SER A 309 -17.24 -17.24 5.13
N HIS A 310 -16.21 -18.06 5.36
CA HIS A 310 -15.52 -18.81 4.32
C HIS A 310 -15.80 -20.30 4.50
N ILE A 311 -16.22 -20.98 3.43
CA ILE A 311 -16.40 -22.43 3.40
C ILE A 311 -15.63 -22.99 2.19
N GLY A 312 -14.87 -24.06 2.41
CA GLY A 312 -14.02 -24.68 1.40
C GLY A 312 -12.75 -23.87 1.12
N GLY A 313 -11.61 -24.53 1.25
CA GLY A 313 -10.27 -23.93 1.16
C GLY A 313 -9.44 -24.22 2.41
N PRO A 314 -8.11 -24.11 2.34
CA PRO A 314 -7.23 -24.37 3.48
C PRO A 314 -7.59 -23.43 4.65
N ASN A 315 -8.11 -24.03 5.74
CA ASN A 315 -8.96 -23.44 6.79
C ASN A 315 -8.45 -22.20 7.57
N LYS A 316 -7.27 -21.63 7.27
CA LYS A 316 -6.70 -20.51 8.04
C LYS A 316 -5.88 -19.50 7.25
N LEU A 317 -5.81 -19.60 5.92
CA LEU A 317 -4.79 -18.87 5.16
C LEU A 317 -5.41 -17.81 4.25
N ARG A 318 -5.03 -16.54 4.48
CA ARG A 318 -5.34 -15.35 3.64
C ARG A 318 -4.74 -15.42 2.22
N GLN A 319 -4.45 -16.60 1.68
CA GLN A 319 -3.62 -16.78 0.49
C GLN A 319 -4.45 -17.06 -0.78
N PRO A 320 -3.93 -16.67 -1.96
CA PRO A 320 -4.54 -17.05 -3.22
C PRO A 320 -4.47 -18.58 -3.39
N PRO A 321 -5.60 -19.27 -3.66
CA PRO A 321 -5.65 -20.74 -3.80
C PRO A 321 -4.64 -21.32 -4.80
N ILE A 322 -4.38 -20.59 -5.88
CA ILE A 322 -3.44 -21.00 -6.94
C ILE A 322 -2.01 -21.16 -6.45
N GLN A 323 -1.61 -20.35 -5.47
CA GLN A 323 -0.26 -20.42 -4.93
C GLN A 323 -0.02 -21.71 -4.17
N LEU A 324 -0.97 -22.09 -3.31
CA LEU A 324 -0.88 -23.32 -2.54
C LEU A 324 -0.83 -24.53 -3.46
N LEU A 325 -1.68 -24.56 -4.49
CA LEU A 325 -1.63 -25.60 -5.52
C LEU A 325 -0.22 -25.74 -6.12
N LEU A 326 0.36 -24.65 -6.60
CA LEU A 326 1.63 -24.69 -7.31
C LEU A 326 2.83 -25.02 -6.41
N THR A 327 2.92 -24.40 -5.23
CA THR A 327 4.10 -24.55 -4.36
C THR A 327 3.99 -25.76 -3.44
N HIS A 328 2.80 -26.08 -2.95
CA HIS A 328 2.60 -27.17 -1.97
C HIS A 328 2.26 -28.49 -2.65
N GLU A 329 1.29 -28.49 -3.57
CA GLU A 329 0.86 -29.74 -4.22
C GLU A 329 1.77 -30.12 -5.39
N PHE A 330 2.17 -29.15 -6.23
CA PHE A 330 3.08 -29.41 -7.35
C PHE A 330 4.57 -29.20 -7.01
N GLY A 331 4.90 -28.70 -5.82
CA GLY A 331 6.29 -28.52 -5.38
C GLY A 331 7.10 -27.49 -6.19
N LEU A 332 6.46 -26.61 -6.96
CA LEU A 332 7.15 -25.63 -7.81
C LEU A 332 7.82 -24.55 -6.97
N ASN A 333 9.12 -24.36 -7.15
CA ASN A 333 9.86 -23.30 -6.50
C ASN A 333 9.65 -21.97 -7.21
N LEU A 334 8.77 -21.11 -6.68
CA LEU A 334 8.50 -19.76 -7.19
C LEU A 334 9.27 -18.67 -6.44
N GLN A 335 10.10 -19.05 -5.47
CA GLN A 335 10.94 -18.13 -4.71
C GLN A 335 12.16 -17.76 -5.54
N ILE A 336 12.44 -16.46 -5.61
CA ILE A 336 13.70 -15.95 -6.14
C ILE A 336 14.67 -15.91 -4.96
N ASP A 337 15.86 -16.46 -5.14
CA ASP A 337 16.95 -16.31 -4.19
C ASP A 337 17.59 -14.94 -4.38
N ASP A 338 17.05 -13.95 -3.66
CA ASP A 338 17.48 -12.56 -3.75
C ASP A 338 18.97 -12.38 -3.38
N GLN A 339 19.51 -13.21 -2.47
CA GLN A 339 20.91 -13.14 -2.06
C GLN A 339 21.84 -13.68 -3.14
N LYS A 340 21.50 -14.84 -3.72
CA LYS A 340 22.25 -15.40 -4.84
C LYS A 340 22.24 -14.45 -6.03
N PHE A 341 21.10 -13.84 -6.33
CA PHE A 341 20.99 -12.87 -7.42
C PHE A 341 21.82 -11.60 -7.15
N ALA A 342 21.80 -11.07 -5.93
CA ALA A 342 22.62 -9.92 -5.57
C ALA A 342 24.13 -10.20 -5.74
N LYS A 343 24.61 -11.38 -5.31
CA LYS A 343 26.00 -11.82 -5.53
C LYS A 343 26.35 -11.99 -6.99
N GLN A 344 25.41 -12.50 -7.80
CA GLN A 344 25.59 -12.61 -9.24
C GLN A 344 25.76 -11.22 -9.87
N LEU A 345 24.86 -10.28 -9.56
CA LEU A 345 24.97 -8.89 -10.02
C LEU A 345 26.29 -8.25 -9.60
N GLN A 346 26.71 -8.44 -8.35
CA GLN A 346 28.00 -7.94 -7.85
C GLN A 346 29.17 -8.47 -8.69
N THR A 347 29.16 -9.76 -9.02
CA THR A 347 30.19 -10.40 -9.86
C THR A 347 30.21 -9.84 -11.27
N GLU A 348 29.03 -9.68 -11.88
CA GLU A 348 28.89 -9.11 -13.24
C GLU A 348 29.33 -7.64 -13.30
N VAL A 349 29.02 -6.85 -12.27
CA VAL A 349 29.48 -5.46 -12.16
C VAL A 349 30.99 -5.39 -11.95
N ILE A 350 31.58 -6.27 -11.13
CA ILE A 350 33.04 -6.34 -10.99
C ILE A 350 33.70 -6.68 -12.33
N ALA A 351 33.14 -7.63 -13.06
CA ALA A 351 33.64 -8.01 -14.39
C ALA A 351 33.53 -6.87 -15.41
N SER A 352 32.41 -6.13 -15.41
CA SER A 352 32.23 -5.00 -16.33
C SER A 352 33.21 -3.85 -16.07
N LEU A 353 33.57 -3.62 -14.80
CA LEU A 353 34.57 -2.61 -14.43
C LEU A 353 36.00 -2.96 -14.82
N GLY A 354 36.30 -4.24 -15.09
CA GLY A 354 37.62 -4.68 -15.54
C GLY A 354 37.94 -4.34 -17.00
N GLN A 355 36.95 -3.89 -17.79
CA GLN A 355 37.04 -3.83 -19.25
C GLN A 355 37.23 -2.42 -19.84
N ASN A 356 37.41 -1.36 -19.05
CA ASN A 356 37.55 0.05 -19.52
C ASN A 356 36.52 0.45 -20.59
N GLN A 357 35.25 0.05 -20.42
CA GLN A 357 34.22 0.27 -21.42
C GLN A 357 33.47 1.60 -21.22
N ILE A 358 33.13 2.23 -22.35
CA ILE A 358 32.12 3.30 -22.41
C ILE A 358 30.80 2.74 -21.84
N ILE A 359 30.16 3.48 -20.94
CA ILE A 359 28.91 3.03 -20.30
C ILE A 359 27.80 3.00 -21.35
N THR A 360 27.48 1.79 -21.81
CA THR A 360 26.36 1.54 -22.72
C THR A 360 25.02 1.55 -21.98
N ALA A 361 23.91 1.62 -22.73
CA ALA A 361 22.56 1.51 -22.15
C ALA A 361 22.35 0.17 -21.39
N ASN A 362 22.99 -0.92 -21.84
CA ASN A 362 22.92 -2.23 -21.19
C ASN A 362 23.68 -2.24 -19.86
N LEU A 363 24.87 -1.64 -19.83
CA LEU A 363 25.63 -1.46 -18.58
C LEU A 363 24.88 -0.58 -17.58
N SER A 364 24.25 0.51 -18.05
CA SER A 364 23.42 1.36 -17.19
C SER A 364 22.26 0.60 -16.55
N LYS A 365 21.58 -0.28 -17.31
CA LYS A 365 20.53 -1.18 -16.77
C LYS A 365 21.08 -2.16 -15.74
N LEU A 366 22.25 -2.77 -16.00
CA LEU A 366 22.92 -3.65 -15.05
C LEU A 366 23.23 -2.92 -13.73
N TYR A 367 23.77 -1.70 -13.80
CA TYR A 367 24.08 -0.89 -12.62
C TYR A 367 22.83 -0.47 -11.84
N ASP A 368 21.73 -0.14 -12.53
CA ASP A 368 20.45 0.17 -11.87
C ASP A 368 19.90 -1.05 -11.10
N LEU A 369 19.96 -2.24 -11.73
CA LEU A 369 19.59 -3.50 -11.08
C LEU A 369 20.45 -3.80 -9.85
N TYR A 370 21.76 -3.56 -9.96
CA TYR A 370 22.70 -3.70 -8.86
C TYR A 370 22.35 -2.79 -7.68
N PHE A 371 22.17 -1.48 -7.87
CA PHE A 371 21.79 -0.56 -6.80
C PHE A 371 20.42 -0.88 -6.19
N ASP A 372 19.46 -1.29 -7.02
CA ASP A 372 18.16 -1.75 -6.52
C ASP A 372 18.27 -3.00 -5.66
N SER A 373 19.20 -3.91 -5.97
CA SER A 373 19.47 -5.09 -5.14
C SER A 373 19.95 -4.68 -3.74
N ILE A 374 20.93 -3.76 -3.65
CA ILE A 374 21.44 -3.22 -2.38
C ILE A 374 20.31 -2.58 -1.56
N SER A 375 19.44 -1.80 -2.21
CA SER A 375 18.34 -1.11 -1.52
C SER A 375 17.39 -2.03 -0.74
N ARG A 376 17.36 -3.32 -1.12
CA ARG A 376 16.52 -4.37 -0.54
C ARG A 376 17.28 -5.25 0.44
N GLN A 377 18.61 -5.24 0.40
CA GLN A 377 19.42 -5.97 1.36
C GLN A 377 19.24 -5.39 2.76
N PHE A 378 19.19 -6.28 3.77
CA PHE A 378 19.13 -5.86 5.16
C PHE A 378 20.47 -5.30 5.64
N LYS A 379 21.58 -5.90 5.19
CA LYS A 379 22.93 -5.55 5.60
C LYS A 379 23.89 -5.59 4.40
N PRO A 380 24.04 -4.49 3.64
CA PRO A 380 25.03 -4.41 2.56
C PRO A 380 26.42 -4.71 3.10
N ASP A 381 27.21 -5.49 2.37
CA ASP A 381 28.58 -5.82 2.78
C ASP A 381 29.60 -4.75 2.34
N GLU A 382 30.86 -4.92 2.74
CA GLU A 382 31.92 -3.96 2.41
C GLU A 382 32.23 -3.94 0.89
N THR A 383 31.99 -5.06 0.20
CA THR A 383 32.16 -5.14 -1.26
C THR A 383 31.12 -4.27 -1.95
N ASP A 384 29.87 -4.29 -1.48
CA ASP A 384 28.80 -3.44 -2.00
C ASP A 384 29.14 -1.95 -1.84
N VAL A 385 29.72 -1.57 -0.70
CA VAL A 385 30.16 -0.20 -0.41
C VAL A 385 31.27 0.23 -1.37
N LYS A 386 32.35 -0.56 -1.47
CA LYS A 386 33.50 -0.27 -2.33
C LYS A 386 33.11 -0.20 -3.80
N LEU A 387 32.24 -1.10 -4.25
CA LEU A 387 31.78 -1.13 -5.64
C LEU A 387 30.87 0.07 -5.95
N THR A 388 29.99 0.47 -5.02
CA THR A 388 29.16 1.68 -5.14
C THR A 388 30.05 2.92 -5.28
N LEU A 389 31.07 3.07 -4.43
CA LEU A 389 32.04 4.17 -4.53
C LEU A 389 32.80 4.16 -5.86
N LYS A 390 33.28 2.98 -6.29
CA LYS A 390 34.00 2.82 -7.55
C LYS A 390 33.13 3.18 -8.76
N LEU A 391 31.84 2.83 -8.76
CA LEU A 391 30.91 3.22 -9.82
C LEU A 391 30.69 4.73 -9.85
N LEU A 392 30.50 5.35 -8.69
CA LEU A 392 30.31 6.80 -8.58
C LEU A 392 31.54 7.60 -9.01
N SER A 393 32.75 7.03 -8.87
CA SER A 393 34.00 7.66 -9.30
C SER A 393 34.28 7.56 -10.80
N ILE A 394 33.47 6.83 -11.58
CA ILE A 394 33.67 6.75 -13.03
C ILE A 394 33.20 8.05 -13.68
N ASP A 395 34.08 8.67 -14.46
CA ASP A 395 33.76 9.85 -15.25
C ASP A 395 32.63 9.54 -16.26
N GLY A 396 31.65 10.44 -16.36
CA GLY A 396 30.48 10.23 -17.22
C GLY A 396 29.49 9.15 -16.74
N PHE A 397 29.68 8.53 -15.57
CA PHE A 397 28.67 7.64 -14.99
C PHE A 397 27.35 8.38 -14.77
N PRO A 398 26.23 7.90 -15.39
CA PRO A 398 24.94 8.57 -15.28
C PRO A 398 24.35 8.35 -13.90
N MET A 399 23.86 9.41 -13.26
CA MET A 399 23.21 9.24 -11.97
C MET A 399 21.88 8.49 -12.11
N LEU A 400 21.65 7.50 -11.24
CA LEU A 400 20.48 6.64 -11.23
C LEU A 400 19.62 6.89 -9.99
N ASN A 401 18.30 6.78 -10.13
CA ASN A 401 17.36 7.01 -9.02
C ASN A 401 17.53 5.97 -7.89
N SER A 402 17.97 4.76 -8.22
CA SER A 402 18.21 3.64 -7.30
C SER A 402 19.35 3.91 -6.30
N ILE A 403 20.33 4.76 -6.66
CA ILE A 403 21.48 5.12 -5.82
C ILE A 403 21.05 5.69 -4.48
N LYS A 404 20.04 6.58 -4.47
CA LYS A 404 19.47 7.10 -3.22
C LYS A 404 19.07 5.99 -2.25
N ASN A 405 18.35 4.99 -2.76
CA ASN A 405 17.86 3.91 -1.90
C ASN A 405 18.99 2.98 -1.47
N ALA A 406 20.03 2.80 -2.28
CA ALA A 406 21.24 2.09 -1.89
C ALA A 406 21.98 2.82 -0.76
N LEU A 407 22.21 4.14 -0.89
CA LEU A 407 22.86 4.96 0.14
C LEU A 407 22.10 4.93 1.47
N ARG A 408 20.77 4.98 1.44
CA ARG A 408 19.93 4.83 2.64
C ARG A 408 20.17 3.52 3.39
N ARG A 409 20.58 2.45 2.69
CA ARG A 409 20.93 1.16 3.30
C ARG A 409 22.38 1.09 3.75
N ILE A 410 23.29 1.65 2.95
CA ILE A 410 24.74 1.61 3.20
C ILE A 410 25.12 2.50 4.39
N LEU A 411 24.76 3.79 4.36
CA LEU A 411 25.28 4.81 5.27
C LEU A 411 25.03 4.51 6.75
N PRO A 412 23.84 4.03 7.19
CA PRO A 412 23.61 3.70 8.60
C PRO A 412 24.50 2.58 9.17
N GLN A 413 25.15 1.80 8.31
CA GLN A 413 25.93 0.62 8.70
C GLN A 413 27.43 0.78 8.44
N HIS A 414 27.79 1.76 7.60
CA HIS A 414 29.13 1.98 7.07
C HIS A 414 29.49 3.47 7.13
N ASP A 415 29.28 4.09 8.30
CA ASP A 415 29.43 5.53 8.51
C ASP A 415 30.83 6.04 8.16
N GLN A 416 31.88 5.21 8.30
CA GLN A 416 33.25 5.56 7.93
C GLN A 416 33.43 5.94 6.44
N TYR A 417 32.49 5.58 5.56
CA TYR A 417 32.54 5.90 4.13
C TYR A 417 31.73 7.14 3.74
N LYS A 418 31.05 7.81 4.69
CA LYS A 418 30.16 8.95 4.39
C LYS A 418 30.87 10.10 3.66
N GLU A 419 32.13 10.37 4.01
CA GLU A 419 32.93 11.43 3.39
C GLU A 419 33.29 11.10 1.94
N GLN A 420 33.66 9.85 1.67
CA GLN A 420 33.97 9.39 0.32
C GLN A 420 32.74 9.46 -0.58
N PHE A 421 31.57 9.02 -0.08
CA PHE A 421 30.31 9.15 -0.84
C PHE A 421 29.96 10.60 -1.12
N ALA A 422 30.10 11.47 -0.13
CA ALA A 422 29.82 12.87 -0.31
C ALA A 422 30.75 13.51 -1.33
N GLN A 423 32.06 13.24 -1.26
CA GLN A 423 33.03 13.73 -2.23
C GLN A 423 32.67 13.31 -3.65
N GLN A 424 32.29 12.05 -3.89
CA GLN A 424 31.88 11.60 -5.23
C GLN A 424 30.61 12.31 -5.71
N LEU A 425 29.61 12.48 -4.85
CA LEU A 425 28.36 13.15 -5.21
C LEU A 425 28.58 14.65 -5.49
N PHE A 426 29.45 15.33 -4.73
CA PHE A 426 29.81 16.72 -4.99
C PHE A 426 30.67 16.87 -6.24
N ASN A 427 31.57 15.93 -6.53
CA ASN A 427 32.30 15.90 -7.80
C ASN A 427 31.32 15.78 -8.99
N LYS A 428 30.33 14.89 -8.90
CA LYS A 428 29.26 14.75 -9.90
C LYS A 428 28.44 16.01 -10.06
N LEU A 429 28.10 16.67 -8.95
CA LEU A 429 27.39 17.94 -8.98
C LEU A 429 28.22 19.03 -9.67
N ASN A 430 29.50 19.15 -9.35
CA ASN A 430 30.38 20.17 -9.92
C ASN A 430 30.69 19.94 -11.40
N ALA A 431 30.71 18.68 -11.83
CA ALA A 431 30.88 18.31 -13.24
C ALA A 431 29.60 18.47 -14.08
N PHE A 432 28.44 18.68 -13.44
CA PHE A 432 27.17 18.83 -14.15
C PHE A 432 27.06 20.23 -14.77
N THR A 433 27.02 20.29 -16.10
CA THR A 433 26.79 21.51 -16.87
C THR A 433 25.43 21.43 -17.56
N PRO A 434 24.38 22.12 -17.03
CA PRO A 434 23.08 22.15 -17.70
C PRO A 434 23.19 22.93 -19.01
N ASP A 435 22.61 22.37 -20.08
CA ASP A 435 22.28 23.14 -21.27
C ASP A 435 21.11 24.07 -20.90
N LYS A 436 21.37 25.39 -20.93
CA LYS A 436 20.42 26.42 -20.51
C LYS A 436 19.34 26.72 -21.56
N SER A 437 19.27 25.96 -22.66
CA SER A 437 18.23 26.09 -23.67
C SER A 437 16.89 25.50 -23.21
N GLU A 438 15.79 26.24 -23.41
CA GLU A 438 14.44 25.88 -22.93
C GLU A 438 13.89 24.55 -23.51
N GLU A 439 14.41 24.08 -24.64
CA GLU A 439 13.93 22.88 -25.35
C GLU A 439 14.22 21.55 -24.62
N PHE A 440 15.13 21.50 -23.64
CA PHE A 440 15.63 20.25 -23.03
C PHE A 440 15.46 20.12 -21.50
N ILE A 441 14.68 21.00 -20.85
CA ILE A 441 14.53 21.09 -19.39
C ILE A 441 14.01 19.78 -18.72
N SER A 442 13.31 18.89 -19.43
CA SER A 442 12.73 17.69 -18.78
C SER A 442 13.71 16.51 -18.58
N ARG A 443 14.78 16.39 -19.39
CA ARG A 443 15.70 15.25 -19.37
C ARG A 443 17.00 15.51 -18.60
N GLN A 444 17.65 16.66 -18.77
CA GLN A 444 18.93 16.95 -18.10
C GLN A 444 18.75 17.19 -16.59
N TYR A 445 17.69 17.89 -16.20
CA TYR A 445 17.36 18.11 -14.77
C TYR A 445 16.90 16.84 -14.04
N ARG A 446 16.69 15.74 -14.76
CA ARG A 446 16.47 14.42 -14.14
C ARG A 446 17.74 13.93 -13.43
N GLU A 447 18.91 14.16 -14.02
CA GLU A 447 20.18 13.76 -13.43
C GLU A 447 20.49 14.58 -12.18
N LEU A 448 20.34 15.91 -12.26
CA LEU A 448 20.48 16.80 -11.11
C LEU A 448 19.51 16.42 -9.98
N ARG A 449 18.27 16.05 -10.31
CA ARG A 449 17.31 15.54 -9.33
C ARG A 449 17.75 14.22 -8.68
N TYR A 450 18.44 13.34 -9.40
CA TYR A 450 18.99 12.10 -8.84
C TYR A 450 20.19 12.37 -7.93
N ILE A 451 21.08 13.30 -8.31
CA ILE A 451 22.17 13.80 -7.46
C ILE A 451 21.59 14.37 -6.16
N ASN A 452 20.66 15.31 -6.27
CA ASN A 452 19.96 15.93 -5.14
C ASN A 452 19.35 14.88 -4.19
N ASN A 453 18.68 13.89 -4.77
CA ASN A 453 18.06 12.79 -4.04
C ASN A 453 19.08 11.95 -3.25
N ALA A 454 20.23 11.65 -3.86
CA ALA A 454 21.33 10.91 -3.22
C ALA A 454 22.01 11.75 -2.13
N LEU A 455 22.29 13.04 -2.40
CA LEU A 455 22.82 13.99 -1.41
C LEU A 455 21.91 14.09 -0.19
N GLY A 456 20.58 14.01 -0.38
CA GLY A 456 19.60 13.99 0.70
C GLY A 456 19.82 12.92 1.76
N GLU A 457 20.41 11.76 1.40
CA GLU A 457 20.63 10.64 2.32
C GLU A 457 21.93 10.75 3.14
N LEU A 458 22.83 11.68 2.78
CA LEU A 458 24.08 11.90 3.52
C LEU A 458 23.83 12.48 4.93
N PRO A 459 24.62 12.11 5.95
CA PRO A 459 24.68 12.85 7.21
C PRO A 459 25.10 14.32 7.01
N LEU A 460 24.80 15.21 7.97
CA LEU A 460 25.19 16.63 7.88
C LEU A 460 26.70 16.83 8.00
N ASP A 461 27.36 15.99 8.79
CA ASP A 461 28.79 15.97 9.06
C ASP A 461 29.59 15.21 7.99
N SER A 462 28.97 14.80 6.88
CA SER A 462 29.64 13.98 5.88
C SER A 462 30.56 14.75 4.93
N TYR A 463 30.47 16.08 4.86
CA TYR A 463 31.25 16.85 3.89
C TYR A 463 31.37 18.32 4.30
N ASN A 464 32.54 18.89 4.07
CA ASN A 464 32.83 20.29 4.35
C ASN A 464 32.81 21.10 3.04
N ILE A 465 31.61 21.37 2.52
CA ILE A 465 31.40 22.27 1.37
C ILE A 465 31.42 23.72 1.85
N SER A 466 32.30 24.56 1.29
CA SER A 466 32.45 25.95 1.73
C SER A 466 31.13 26.74 1.68
N LEU A 467 30.95 27.65 2.65
CA LEU A 467 29.80 28.56 2.69
C LEU A 467 29.72 29.41 1.41
N GLU A 468 30.86 29.85 0.87
CA GLU A 468 30.92 30.57 -0.39
C GLU A 468 30.30 29.77 -1.54
N ARG A 469 30.65 28.50 -1.68
CA ARG A 469 30.08 27.63 -2.70
C ARG A 469 28.58 27.41 -2.50
N LEU A 470 28.13 27.23 -1.25
CA LEU A 470 26.70 27.14 -0.95
C LEU A 470 25.95 28.43 -1.33
N ASN A 471 26.59 29.59 -1.17
CA ASN A 471 26.03 30.89 -1.57
C ASN A 471 25.95 31.04 -3.09
N GLU A 472 26.94 30.56 -3.83
CA GLU A 472 26.89 30.51 -5.30
C GLU A 472 25.73 29.65 -5.79
N LEU A 473 25.61 28.42 -5.25
CA LEU A 473 24.53 27.50 -5.60
C LEU A 473 23.16 28.07 -5.21
N ALA A 474 23.07 28.80 -4.10
CA ALA A 474 21.82 29.45 -3.69
C ALA A 474 21.36 30.51 -4.71
N LYS A 475 22.30 31.21 -5.35
CA LYS A 475 22.00 32.22 -6.37
C LYS A 475 21.64 31.61 -7.73
N ASP A 476 22.02 30.36 -8.00
CA ASP A 476 21.61 29.66 -9.23
C ASP A 476 20.17 29.13 -9.13
N ARG A 477 19.31 29.59 -10.06
CA ARG A 477 17.89 29.20 -10.13
C ARG A 477 17.68 27.69 -10.20
N TYR A 478 18.49 26.99 -10.98
CA TYR A 478 18.33 25.57 -11.21
C TYR A 478 18.77 24.71 -10.03
N ASP A 479 19.81 25.13 -9.32
CA ASP A 479 20.20 24.48 -8.07
C ASP A 479 19.13 24.66 -6.98
N ARG A 480 18.50 25.84 -6.90
CA ARG A 480 17.34 26.04 -6.02
C ARG A 480 16.18 25.09 -6.34
N GLU A 481 15.85 24.93 -7.62
CA GLU A 481 14.71 24.12 -8.05
C GLU A 481 14.97 22.61 -7.92
N PHE A 482 16.13 22.15 -8.38
CA PHE A 482 16.41 20.73 -8.58
C PHE A 482 17.42 20.14 -7.60
N ASN A 483 18.19 20.96 -6.88
CA ASN A 483 19.29 20.56 -6.00
C ASN A 483 19.17 21.01 -4.54
N TYR A 484 17.94 21.27 -4.09
CA TYR A 484 17.65 21.83 -2.77
C TYR A 484 18.21 21.06 -1.55
N ASN A 485 18.56 19.78 -1.64
CA ASN A 485 19.15 19.03 -0.52
C ASN A 485 20.61 19.40 -0.26
N VAL A 486 21.33 20.04 -1.20
CA VAL A 486 22.66 20.60 -0.92
C VAL A 486 22.59 21.62 0.20
N PHE A 487 21.52 22.42 0.25
CA PHE A 487 21.38 23.47 1.25
C PHE A 487 21.15 22.96 2.68
N LYS A 488 21.07 21.64 2.90
CA LYS A 488 21.10 21.10 4.27
C LYS A 488 22.45 21.28 4.96
N PHE A 489 23.54 21.40 4.18
CA PHE A 489 24.88 21.59 4.72
C PHE A 489 25.11 23.01 5.27
N LEU A 490 24.20 23.96 4.99
CA LEU A 490 24.21 25.30 5.59
C LEU A 490 24.11 25.26 7.12
N ALA A 491 23.46 24.24 7.70
CA ALA A 491 23.37 24.06 9.15
C ALA A 491 24.74 23.97 9.83
N ASN A 492 25.80 23.52 9.15
CA ASN A 492 27.14 23.40 9.70
C ASN A 492 27.81 24.76 9.98
N TYR A 493 27.30 25.84 9.38
CA TYR A 493 27.85 27.19 9.49
C TYR A 493 27.13 28.05 10.55
N GLY A 494 26.15 27.49 11.26
CA GLY A 494 25.42 28.21 12.30
C GLY A 494 24.85 29.53 11.77
N ASP A 495 25.07 30.60 12.53
CA ASP A 495 24.54 31.93 12.26
C ASP A 495 25.02 32.53 10.94
N ALA A 496 26.23 32.17 10.51
CA ALA A 496 26.81 32.66 9.26
C ALA A 496 26.00 32.21 8.02
N ALA A 497 25.21 31.15 8.13
CA ALA A 497 24.32 30.67 7.06
C ALA A 497 22.94 31.36 7.03
N LEU A 498 22.54 32.09 8.09
CA LEU A 498 21.22 32.72 8.16
C LEU A 498 20.94 33.66 6.97
N PRO A 499 21.88 34.52 6.51
CA PRO A 499 21.64 35.36 5.34
C PRO A 499 21.26 34.55 4.09
N THR A 500 21.97 33.45 3.82
CA THR A 500 21.74 32.57 2.67
C THR A 500 20.41 31.81 2.80
N LEU A 501 20.09 31.34 4.00
CA LEU A 501 18.81 30.68 4.28
C LEU A 501 17.64 31.63 4.08
N PHE A 502 17.75 32.88 4.52
CA PHE A 502 16.69 33.87 4.28
C PHE A 502 16.59 34.26 2.82
N TYR A 503 17.71 34.40 2.10
CA TYR A 503 17.69 34.59 0.64
C TYR A 503 16.92 33.46 -0.07
N LEU A 504 17.16 32.20 0.29
CA LEU A 504 16.45 31.04 -0.26
C LEU A 504 14.95 30.97 0.11
N LEU A 505 14.51 31.64 1.18
CA LEU A 505 13.10 31.74 1.56
C LEU A 505 12.40 32.89 0.85
N GLU A 506 13.07 34.04 0.82
CA GLU A 506 12.53 35.28 0.27
C GLU A 506 12.41 35.18 -1.26
N ASP A 507 13.24 34.33 -1.91
CA ASP A 507 13.21 34.05 -3.36
C ASP A 507 13.21 35.37 -4.14
N ASP A 508 14.12 36.29 -3.75
CA ASP A 508 14.30 37.64 -4.32
C ASP A 508 14.73 37.64 -5.80
N ASP A 509 14.60 36.51 -6.50
CA ASP A 509 14.92 36.36 -7.92
C ASP A 509 13.73 36.83 -8.78
N PRO A 510 13.95 37.67 -9.80
CA PRO A 510 12.91 38.11 -10.73
C PRO A 510 12.21 36.97 -11.49
N GLU A 511 12.81 35.78 -11.58
CA GLU A 511 12.19 34.62 -12.22
C GLU A 511 11.70 33.59 -11.18
N PRO A 512 10.39 33.52 -10.90
CA PRO A 512 9.87 32.59 -9.90
C PRO A 512 10.12 31.13 -10.30
N LEU A 513 10.33 30.28 -9.30
CA LEU A 513 10.42 28.82 -9.47
C LEU A 513 9.17 28.29 -10.21
N VAL A 514 9.39 27.44 -11.22
CA VAL A 514 8.34 27.01 -12.17
C VAL A 514 7.24 26.18 -11.50
N ASP A 515 7.57 25.43 -10.44
CA ASP A 515 6.66 24.49 -9.77
C ASP A 515 6.57 24.73 -8.25
N SER A 516 5.34 24.99 -7.79
CA SER A 516 4.94 25.08 -6.37
C SER A 516 5.44 23.91 -5.50
N GLN A 517 5.59 22.71 -6.07
CA GLN A 517 6.08 21.54 -5.35
C GLN A 517 7.59 21.60 -5.08
N HIS A 518 8.40 22.10 -6.02
CA HIS A 518 9.84 22.28 -5.82
C HIS A 518 10.09 23.39 -4.80
N ARG A 519 9.38 24.52 -4.92
CA ARG A 519 9.38 25.60 -3.93
C ARG A 519 9.03 25.11 -2.52
N SER A 520 8.00 24.28 -2.37
CA SER A 520 7.64 23.67 -1.08
C SER A 520 8.73 22.76 -0.50
N ARG A 521 9.57 22.12 -1.33
CA ARG A 521 10.67 21.26 -0.86
C ARG A 521 11.89 22.06 -0.42
N LEU A 522 12.27 23.08 -1.21
CA LEU A 522 13.32 24.01 -0.83
C LEU A 522 13.03 24.66 0.53
N ILE A 523 11.82 25.20 0.69
CA ILE A 523 11.40 25.81 1.96
C ILE A 523 11.43 24.81 3.10
N SER A 524 11.04 23.55 2.86
CA SER A 524 11.15 22.50 3.88
C SER A 524 12.60 22.30 4.33
N THR A 525 13.55 22.25 3.39
CA THR A 525 14.98 22.12 3.72
C THR A 525 15.48 23.34 4.47
N VAL A 526 15.14 24.55 4.02
CA VAL A 526 15.57 25.79 4.70
C VAL A 526 15.04 25.85 6.13
N MET A 527 13.75 25.56 6.33
CA MET A 527 13.13 25.56 7.67
C MET A 527 13.78 24.53 8.61
N GLN A 528 14.24 23.40 8.08
CA GLN A 528 14.99 22.42 8.87
C GLN A 528 16.36 22.96 9.30
N ASN A 529 17.10 23.61 8.41
CA ASN A 529 18.37 24.26 8.75
C ASN A 529 18.20 25.36 9.80
N ILE A 530 17.22 26.24 9.62
CA ILE A 530 16.92 27.32 10.57
C ILE A 530 16.61 26.73 11.97
N CYS A 531 15.85 25.62 12.02
CA CYS A 531 15.59 24.93 13.29
C CYS A 531 16.89 24.45 13.94
N LEU A 532 17.78 23.82 13.18
CA LEU A 532 19.06 23.30 13.69
C LEU A 532 19.98 24.41 14.19
N ILE A 533 20.07 25.53 13.47
CA ILE A 533 20.84 26.71 13.89
C ILE A 533 20.25 27.28 15.17
N GLY A 534 18.92 27.46 15.22
CA GLY A 534 18.25 28.06 16.38
C GLY A 534 18.28 27.21 17.66
N LEU A 535 18.58 25.91 17.57
CA LEU A 535 18.86 25.09 18.77
C LEU A 535 20.13 25.51 19.51
N GLY A 536 21.10 26.10 18.81
CA GLY A 536 22.35 26.62 19.37
C GLY A 536 22.34 28.13 19.62
N ALA A 537 21.35 28.84 19.09
CA ALA A 537 21.21 30.30 19.19
C ALA A 537 20.66 30.76 20.55
N ASP A 538 20.95 32.01 20.91
CA ASP A 538 20.36 32.63 22.09
C ASP A 538 18.87 32.99 21.88
N LYS A 539 18.19 33.36 22.97
CA LYS A 539 16.76 33.69 22.95
C LYS A 539 16.45 34.91 22.09
N LEU A 540 17.34 35.90 22.04
CA LEU A 540 17.13 37.14 21.29
C LEU A 540 17.21 36.88 19.78
N GLN A 541 18.20 36.12 19.35
CA GLN A 541 18.38 35.70 17.98
C GLN A 541 17.23 34.82 17.49
N ASN A 542 16.80 33.85 18.32
CA ASN A 542 15.63 33.04 18.02
C ASN A 542 14.36 33.90 17.86
N GLN A 543 14.20 34.95 18.68
CA GLN A 543 13.10 35.90 18.54
C GLN A 543 13.17 36.67 17.21
N MET A 544 14.35 37.13 16.80
CA MET A 544 14.53 37.80 15.50
C MET A 544 14.19 36.88 14.31
N ILE A 545 14.61 35.62 14.36
CA ILE A 545 14.29 34.61 13.34
C ILE A 545 12.77 34.40 13.26
N ILE A 546 12.12 34.23 14.41
CA ILE A 546 10.67 34.06 14.51
C ILE A 546 9.93 35.26 13.90
N GLU A 547 10.35 36.49 14.21
CA GLU A 547 9.72 37.71 13.70
C GLU A 547 9.85 37.83 12.17
N ARG A 548 11.02 37.49 11.62
CA ARG A 548 11.23 37.46 10.17
C ARG A 548 10.35 36.41 9.48
N ILE A 549 10.22 35.21 10.06
CA ILE A 549 9.32 34.18 9.53
C ILE A 549 7.85 34.60 9.65
N TYR A 550 7.44 35.29 10.72
CA TYR A 550 6.08 35.85 10.82
C TYR A 550 5.78 36.87 9.73
N LYS A 551 6.73 37.78 9.43
CA LYS A 551 6.59 38.75 8.34
C LYS A 551 6.35 38.04 7.01
N TRP A 552 7.08 36.96 6.76
CA TRP A 552 6.96 36.17 5.54
C TRP A 552 5.70 35.29 5.50
N LEU A 553 5.23 34.75 6.62
CA LEU A 553 3.93 34.05 6.71
C LEU A 553 2.74 34.95 6.33
N ASN A 554 2.90 36.25 6.52
CA ASN A 554 1.91 37.27 6.22
C ASN A 554 2.07 37.86 4.80
N SER A 555 3.12 37.50 4.04
CA SER A 555 3.24 37.92 2.65
C SER A 555 2.38 37.04 1.73
N ASP A 556 1.93 37.61 0.62
CA ASP A 556 1.19 36.88 -0.42
C ASP A 556 2.04 35.81 -1.12
N ASP A 557 3.36 35.91 -0.97
CA ASP A 557 4.36 35.09 -1.64
C ASP A 557 4.62 33.76 -0.95
N TYR A 558 4.06 33.52 0.25
CA TYR A 558 4.29 32.28 0.99
C TYR A 558 3.07 31.34 1.04
N PRO A 559 2.99 30.35 0.13
CA PRO A 559 1.98 29.31 0.27
C PRO A 559 2.43 28.31 1.34
N LEU A 560 1.88 28.42 2.56
CA LEU A 560 1.96 27.34 3.54
C LEU A 560 1.07 26.19 3.05
N SER A 561 1.59 25.39 2.13
CA SER A 561 0.88 24.39 1.34
C SER A 561 1.67 23.07 1.28
N GLY A 562 0.97 21.94 1.08
CA GLY A 562 1.66 20.66 0.86
C GLY A 562 2.68 20.27 1.95
N ARG A 563 3.97 20.21 1.57
CA ARG A 563 5.06 19.63 2.36
C ARG A 563 5.75 20.61 3.33
N ASN A 564 5.68 21.92 3.10
CA ASN A 564 6.35 22.92 3.96
C ASN A 564 5.58 23.25 5.25
N LYS A 565 4.25 23.00 5.31
CA LYS A 565 3.37 23.23 6.47
C LYS A 565 3.98 22.77 7.78
N ARG A 566 4.36 21.48 7.82
CA ARG A 566 4.84 20.83 9.04
C ARG A 566 6.25 21.30 9.43
N PRO A 567 7.24 21.33 8.51
CA PRO A 567 8.52 21.99 8.69
C PRO A 567 8.41 23.35 9.36
N THR A 568 7.72 24.31 8.74
CA THR A 568 7.62 25.70 9.21
C THR A 568 6.97 25.80 10.59
N ILE A 569 5.83 25.14 10.81
CA ILE A 569 5.16 25.19 12.11
C ILE A 569 6.08 24.64 13.20
N SER A 570 6.72 23.49 12.97
CA SER A 570 7.54 22.93 14.05
C SER A 570 8.86 23.66 14.23
N THR A 571 9.42 24.28 13.18
CA THR A 571 10.57 25.18 13.33
C THR A 571 10.18 26.36 14.20
N MET A 572 9.10 27.05 13.90
CA MET A 572 8.61 28.18 14.71
C MET A 572 8.41 27.79 16.18
N ILE A 573 7.72 26.67 16.45
CA ILE A 573 7.55 26.17 17.83
C ILE A 573 8.89 25.79 18.48
N GLY A 574 9.79 25.15 17.72
CA GLY A 574 11.11 24.72 18.20
C GLY A 574 12.00 25.89 18.61
N LEU A 575 11.88 27.03 17.93
CA LEU A 575 12.56 28.29 18.23
C LEU A 575 11.92 29.06 19.41
N GLY A 576 10.73 28.65 19.87
CA GLY A 576 10.03 29.28 20.98
C GLY A 576 8.83 30.16 20.61
N ALA A 577 8.31 30.08 19.38
CA ALA A 577 7.09 30.79 19.00
C ALA A 577 5.87 30.27 19.78
N GLU A 578 5.03 31.18 20.27
CA GLU A 578 3.79 30.84 20.97
C GLU A 578 2.79 30.15 20.02
N PRO A 579 2.30 28.93 20.36
CA PRO A 579 1.38 28.18 19.49
C PRO A 579 0.09 28.93 19.14
N GLU A 580 -0.44 29.71 20.09
CA GLU A 580 -1.69 30.47 19.91
C GLU A 580 -1.51 31.61 18.92
N LYS A 581 -0.42 32.38 19.07
CA LYS A 581 -0.05 33.46 18.14
C LYS A 581 0.21 32.92 16.73
N LEU A 582 0.91 31.79 16.63
CA LEU A 582 1.19 31.12 15.35
C LEU A 582 -0.09 30.61 14.68
N TRP A 583 -1.01 30.05 15.45
CA TRP A 583 -2.30 29.61 14.92
C TRP A 583 -3.13 30.77 14.36
N LEU A 584 -3.16 31.91 15.06
CA LEU A 584 -3.88 33.09 14.59
C LEU A 584 -3.37 33.56 13.23
N HIS A 585 -2.04 33.60 13.03
CA HIS A 585 -1.41 33.98 11.76
C HIS A 585 -1.72 32.99 10.63
N ILE A 586 -1.71 31.69 10.92
CA ILE A 586 -2.03 30.67 9.92
C ILE A 586 -3.51 30.73 9.53
N LYS A 587 -4.41 30.95 10.50
CA LYS A 587 -5.85 31.02 10.28
C LYS A 587 -6.26 32.26 9.48
N SER A 588 -5.62 33.40 9.70
CA SER A 588 -5.95 34.67 9.02
C SER A 588 -5.60 34.67 7.54
N ASN A 589 -4.78 33.73 7.07
CA ASN A 589 -4.40 33.60 5.68
C ASN A 589 -5.20 32.45 5.03
N GLU A 590 -6.24 32.78 4.26
CA GLU A 590 -7.16 31.79 3.65
C GLU A 590 -6.47 30.77 2.73
N LYS A 591 -5.30 31.12 2.17
CA LYS A 591 -4.48 30.22 1.33
C LYS A 591 -3.86 29.07 2.15
N ASN A 592 -3.79 29.20 3.48
CA ASN A 592 -3.15 28.26 4.39
C ASN A 592 -4.16 27.28 5.01
N ALA A 593 -4.90 26.53 4.16
CA ALA A 593 -5.92 25.59 4.62
C ALA A 593 -5.34 24.49 5.55
N LEU A 594 -5.43 24.71 6.86
CA LEU A 594 -5.01 23.78 7.92
C LEU A 594 -6.05 23.79 9.04
N SER A 595 -6.69 22.65 9.30
CA SER A 595 -7.60 22.55 10.44
C SER A 595 -6.85 22.68 11.78
N TYR A 596 -7.46 23.31 12.78
CA TYR A 596 -6.89 23.43 14.14
C TYR A 596 -6.45 22.08 14.73
N LYS A 597 -7.23 21.00 14.50
CA LYS A 597 -6.88 19.64 14.93
C LYS A 597 -5.53 19.14 14.37
N ARG A 598 -5.24 19.45 13.10
CA ARG A 598 -3.96 19.09 12.47
C ARG A 598 -2.83 19.97 12.98
N PHE A 599 -3.07 21.26 13.19
CA PHE A 599 -2.12 22.17 13.83
C PHE A 599 -1.72 21.66 15.22
N LYS A 600 -2.70 21.38 16.08
CA LYS A 600 -2.48 20.86 17.44
C LYS A 600 -1.70 19.55 17.45
N LYS A 601 -2.00 18.63 16.52
CA LYS A 601 -1.23 17.38 16.36
C LYS A 601 0.23 17.62 16.00
N ILE A 602 0.54 18.66 15.22
CA ILE A 602 1.92 19.01 14.85
C ILE A 602 2.66 19.57 16.08
N THR A 603 2.01 20.45 16.85
CA THR A 603 2.62 21.08 18.03
C THR A 603 2.79 20.09 19.20
N GLU A 604 1.79 19.24 19.48
CA GLU A 604 1.83 18.24 20.57
C GLU A 604 2.87 17.14 20.32
N TYR A 605 3.06 16.68 19.08
CA TYR A 605 3.99 15.57 18.75
C TYR A 605 5.47 15.95 18.92
N LYS A 606 5.82 17.24 19.02
CA LYS A 606 7.21 17.71 18.81
C LYS A 606 7.85 18.52 19.94
N LEU A 607 7.14 18.79 21.04
CA LEU A 607 7.78 19.22 22.29
C LEU A 607 8.91 18.25 22.74
N ASN A 608 8.88 16.98 22.29
CA ASN A 608 9.88 15.95 22.63
C ASN A 608 10.99 15.72 21.58
N LYS A 609 10.97 16.35 20.39
CA LYS A 609 11.93 16.08 19.30
C LYS A 609 12.24 17.35 18.48
N LYS A 610 12.76 18.38 19.17
CA LYS A 610 12.80 19.80 18.76
C LYS A 610 13.10 20.08 17.26
N CYS A 611 13.98 19.33 16.58
CA CYS A 611 14.21 19.49 15.12
C CYS A 611 14.28 18.19 14.30
N LYS A 612 13.93 17.00 14.84
CA LYS A 612 14.04 15.74 14.08
C LYS A 612 12.95 15.62 13.03
N TYR A 613 13.34 15.64 11.76
CA TYR A 613 12.60 15.10 10.63
C TYR A 613 13.46 13.99 10.04
N HIS A 614 13.00 12.75 10.11
CA HIS A 614 13.52 11.66 9.28
C HIS A 614 12.63 11.56 8.06
#